data_AF-A0A3B9KYI9-F1
#
_entry.id   AF-A0A3B9KYI9-F1
#
_cell.length_a   1.000
_cell.length_b   1.000
_cell.length_c   1.000
_cell.angle_alpha   90.00
_cell.angle_beta   90.00
_cell.angle_gamma   90.00
#
_symmetry.space_group_name_H-M   'P 1'
#
loop_
_entity.id
_entity.type
_entity.pdbx_description
1 polymer ?
#
loop_
_entity_poly.entity_id
_entity_poly.type
_entity_poly.pdbx_seq_one_letter_code
_entity_poly.pdbx_strand_id
1 'polypeptide(L)'
;MADTETSMDVQNDLNDLRMSDAAVPLYEHVKTFIRDVVNPMSEEFHRLGEGKTDIWSYAPGQLEALEKAKDEAKKQGLWNFFLPDAETGEGLKNLDYAYIAAEL
;
A
#
# COMPACT_ATOMS: atom_id res chain seq x y z
N MET A 1 -25.66 16.11 -41.95
CA MET A 1 -24.83 16.06 -40.74
C MET A 1 -24.91 14.62 -40.29
N ALA A 2 -23.86 13.84 -40.53
CA ALA A 2 -23.84 12.43 -40.16
C ALA A 2 -23.51 12.38 -38.67
N ASP A 3 -24.45 11.89 -37.88
CA ASP A 3 -24.24 11.51 -36.49
C ASP A 3 -23.19 10.41 -36.48
N THR A 4 -21.95 10.77 -36.10
CA THR A 4 -20.91 9.80 -35.80
C THR A 4 -21.32 9.11 -34.50
N GLU A 5 -21.95 7.94 -34.62
CA GLU A 5 -22.05 6.99 -33.52
C GLU A 5 -20.64 6.56 -33.12
N THR A 6 -20.06 7.28 -32.17
CA THR A 6 -18.88 6.81 -31.43
C THR A 6 -19.35 5.62 -30.61
N SER A 7 -19.30 4.43 -31.21
CA SER A 7 -19.39 3.17 -30.47
C SER A 7 -18.36 3.26 -29.33
N MET A 8 -18.84 3.25 -28.08
CA MET A 8 -17.97 3.17 -26.92
C MET A 8 -17.27 1.82 -26.96
N ASP A 9 -16.11 1.79 -27.59
CA ASP A 9 -15.29 0.61 -27.62
C ASP A 9 -14.69 0.42 -26.23
N VAL A 10 -15.42 -0.34 -25.40
CA VAL A 10 -15.08 -0.64 -24.00
C VAL A 10 -13.76 -1.42 -23.90
N GLN A 11 -13.24 -1.91 -25.02
CA GLN A 11 -11.97 -2.63 -25.14
C GLN A 11 -10.81 -1.75 -25.64
N ASN A 12 -11.03 -0.43 -25.78
CA ASN A 12 -9.96 0.51 -26.12
C ASN A 12 -8.96 0.62 -24.96
N ASP A 13 -7.66 0.51 -25.26
CA ASP A 13 -6.56 0.71 -24.31
C ASP A 13 -6.66 2.01 -23.50
N LEU A 14 -7.27 3.06 -24.07
CA LEU A 14 -7.51 4.34 -23.38
C LEU A 14 -8.50 4.22 -22.20
N ASN A 15 -9.34 3.18 -22.17
CA ASN A 15 -10.32 2.92 -21.12
C ASN A 15 -9.91 1.73 -20.22
N ASP A 16 -8.69 1.21 -20.38
CA ASP A 16 -8.20 0.09 -19.57
C ASP A 16 -7.73 0.58 -18.19
N LEU A 17 -8.53 0.27 -17.16
CA LEU A 17 -8.25 0.63 -15.77
C LEU A 17 -7.58 -0.51 -14.99
N ARG A 18 -7.14 -1.58 -15.64
CA ARG A 18 -6.45 -2.68 -14.96
C ARG A 18 -5.08 -2.26 -14.46
N MET A 19 -4.65 -2.88 -13.37
CA MET A 19 -3.27 -2.79 -12.91
C MET A 19 -2.31 -3.34 -13.97
N SER A 20 -1.13 -2.75 -14.10
CA SER A 20 -0.12 -3.25 -15.02
C SER A 20 0.47 -4.59 -14.56
N ASP A 21 0.79 -5.46 -15.53
CA ASP A 21 1.44 -6.76 -15.23
C ASP A 21 2.75 -6.60 -14.45
N ALA A 22 3.47 -5.48 -14.66
CA ALA A 22 4.70 -5.16 -13.96
C ALA A 22 4.49 -4.82 -12.47
N ALA A 23 3.31 -4.32 -12.09
CA ALA A 23 2.98 -3.98 -10.71
C ALA A 23 2.41 -5.16 -9.90
N VAL A 24 1.96 -6.24 -10.56
CA VAL A 24 1.42 -7.45 -9.90
C VAL A 24 2.38 -8.04 -8.86
N PRO A 25 3.69 -8.22 -9.13
CA PRO A 25 4.60 -8.79 -8.14
C PRO A 25 4.71 -7.95 -6.88
N LEU A 26 4.75 -6.62 -7.03
CA LEU A 26 4.80 -5.68 -5.91
C LEU A 26 3.50 -5.73 -5.09
N TYR A 27 2.34 -5.71 -5.76
CA TYR A 27 1.04 -5.81 -5.12
C TYR A 27 0.90 -7.08 -4.26
N GLU A 28 1.29 -8.24 -4.80
CA GLU A 28 1.25 -9.51 -4.05
C GLU A 28 2.29 -9.55 -2.90
N HIS A 29 3.45 -8.89 -3.07
CA HIS A 29 4.42 -8.72 -1.99
C HIS A 29 3.83 -7.87 -0.86
N VAL A 30 3.20 -6.73 -1.18
CA VAL A 30 2.54 -5.87 -0.19
C VAL A 30 1.48 -6.65 0.59
N LYS A 31 0.61 -7.40 -0.08
CA LYS A 31 -0.42 -8.23 0.59
C LYS A 31 0.17 -9.27 1.52
N THR A 32 1.23 -9.94 1.08
CA THR A 32 1.96 -10.91 1.90
C THR A 32 2.57 -10.25 3.13
N PHE A 33 3.19 -9.08 2.95
CA PHE A 33 3.77 -8.30 4.03
C PHE A 33 2.72 -7.84 5.05
N ILE A 34 1.56 -7.37 4.58
CA ILE A 34 0.45 -6.99 5.46
C ILE A 34 -0.01 -8.18 6.31
N ARG A 35 -0.25 -9.32 5.66
CA ARG A 35 -0.70 -10.54 6.34
C ARG A 35 0.30 -11.05 7.38
N ASP A 36 1.58 -11.13 7.01
CA ASP A 36 2.58 -11.85 7.79
C ASP A 36 3.33 -10.95 8.79
N VAL A 37 3.36 -9.64 8.55
CA VAL A 37 4.13 -8.68 9.37
C VAL A 37 3.21 -7.63 10.00
N VAL A 38 2.44 -6.89 9.20
CA VAL A 38 1.64 -5.75 9.70
C VAL A 38 0.51 -6.20 10.62
N ASN A 39 -0.26 -7.21 10.22
CA ASN A 39 -1.41 -7.68 11.00
C ASN A 39 -1.00 -8.18 12.40
N PRO A 40 -0.01 -9.09 12.55
CA PRO A 40 0.46 -9.51 13.87
C PRO A 40 1.03 -8.36 14.71
N MET A 41 1.73 -7.42 14.09
CA MET A 41 2.29 -6.26 14.81
C MET A 41 1.20 -5.26 15.21
N SER A 42 0.13 -5.12 14.43
CA SER A 42 -1.04 -4.31 14.78
C SER A 42 -1.77 -4.90 15.99
N GLU A 43 -1.99 -6.23 16.01
CA GLU A 43 -2.55 -6.92 17.18
C GLU A 43 -1.70 -6.69 18.43
N GLU A 44 -0.37 -6.84 18.30
CA GLU A 44 0.58 -6.59 19.38
C GLU A 44 0.52 -5.14 19.86
N PHE A 45 0.51 -4.17 18.93
CA PHE A 45 0.44 -2.75 19.24
C PHE A 45 -0.83 -2.40 20.02
N HIS A 46 -1.98 -2.94 19.61
CA HIS A 46 -3.25 -2.72 20.30
C HIS A 46 -3.25 -3.36 21.69
N ARG A 47 -2.77 -4.60 21.80
CA ARG A 47 -2.63 -5.31 23.08
C ARG A 47 -1.75 -4.54 24.07
N LEU A 48 -0.61 -4.02 23.63
CA LEU A 48 0.29 -3.21 24.45
C LEU A 48 -0.34 -1.88 24.89
N GLY A 49 -1.29 -1.37 24.09
CA GLY A 49 -2.03 -0.15 24.39
C GLY A 49 -3.25 -0.33 25.30
N GLU A 50 -3.58 -1.56 25.70
CA GLU A 50 -4.71 -1.82 26.60
C GLU A 50 -4.51 -1.13 27.96
N GLY A 51 -5.59 -0.52 28.48
CA GLY A 51 -5.56 0.14 29.79
C GLY A 51 -4.92 1.53 29.81
N LYS A 52 -4.58 2.11 28.65
CA LYS A 52 -4.16 3.52 28.56
C LYS A 52 -5.25 4.46 29.09
N THR A 53 -4.83 5.44 29.87
CA THR A 53 -5.69 6.52 30.38
C THR A 53 -5.77 7.71 29.43
N ASP A 54 -4.69 7.95 28.67
CA ASP A 54 -4.64 8.93 27.59
C ASP A 54 -4.52 8.22 26.25
N ILE A 55 -5.54 8.37 25.40
CA ILE A 55 -5.61 7.75 24.07
C ILE A 55 -4.52 8.27 23.12
N TRP A 56 -3.98 9.48 23.36
CA TRP A 56 -2.96 10.13 22.53
C TRP A 56 -1.52 9.78 22.93
N SER A 57 -1.34 9.14 24.09
CA SER A 57 -0.02 8.69 24.56
C SER A 57 0.42 7.38 23.88
N TYR A 58 1.65 6.93 24.09
CA TYR A 58 2.05 5.55 23.80
C TYR A 58 2.29 4.80 25.10
N ALA A 59 1.88 3.53 25.17
CA ALA A 59 2.25 2.63 26.23
C ALA A 59 3.65 2.03 26.00
N PRO A 60 4.35 1.55 27.05
CA PRO A 60 5.63 0.87 26.88
C PRO A 60 5.55 -0.28 25.87
N GLY A 61 6.47 -0.33 24.91
CA GLY A 61 6.50 -1.36 23.87
C GLY A 61 5.78 -1.01 22.56
N GLN A 62 4.86 -0.04 22.57
CA GLN A 62 4.08 0.30 21.38
C GLN A 62 4.96 0.88 20.25
N LEU A 63 5.88 1.78 20.57
CA LEU A 63 6.79 2.35 19.58
C LEU A 63 7.77 1.30 19.07
N GLU A 64 8.25 0.42 19.94
CA GLU A 64 9.14 -0.67 19.57
C GLU A 64 8.47 -1.68 18.63
N ALA A 65 7.17 -1.95 18.80
CA ALA A 65 6.40 -2.76 17.88
C ALA A 65 6.26 -2.10 16.50
N LEU A 66 5.98 -0.78 16.46
CA LEU A 66 5.91 -0.01 15.21
C LEU A 66 7.25 0.05 14.47
N GLU A 67 8.36 0.32 15.18
CA GLU A 67 9.68 0.40 14.54
C GLU A 67 10.10 -0.93 13.94
N LYS A 68 9.80 -2.07 14.58
CA LYS A 68 10.06 -3.40 14.00
C LYS A 68 9.33 -3.59 12.67
N ALA A 69 8.07 -3.14 12.56
CA ALA A 69 7.30 -3.21 11.32
C ALA A 69 7.95 -2.36 10.22
N LYS A 70 8.30 -1.12 10.57
CA LYS A 70 8.90 -0.15 9.65
C LYS A 70 10.27 -0.60 9.15
N ASP A 71 11.09 -1.16 10.04
CA ASP A 71 12.42 -1.65 9.68
C ASP A 71 12.35 -2.84 8.73
N GLU A 72 11.41 -3.77 8.95
CA GLU A 72 11.21 -4.89 8.02
C GLU A 72 10.63 -4.42 6.67
N ALA A 73 9.72 -3.44 6.66
CA ALA A 73 9.21 -2.83 5.43
C ALA A 73 10.35 -2.22 4.58
N LYS A 74 11.20 -1.41 5.21
CA LYS A 74 12.36 -0.79 4.55
C LYS A 74 13.35 -1.84 4.03
N LYS A 75 13.62 -2.88 4.81
CA LYS A 75 14.52 -3.98 4.43
C LYS A 75 14.00 -4.75 3.22
N GLN A 76 12.69 -4.87 3.07
CA GLN A 76 12.05 -5.51 1.92
C GLN A 76 11.80 -4.57 0.74
N GLY A 77 12.22 -3.29 0.83
CA GLY A 77 11.98 -2.29 -0.22
C GLY A 77 10.55 -1.75 -0.27
N LEU A 78 9.70 -2.07 0.70
CA LEU A 78 8.29 -1.68 0.73
C LEU A 78 8.10 -0.30 1.38
N TRP A 79 8.78 0.71 0.84
CA TRP A 79 8.85 2.04 1.45
C TRP A 79 8.76 3.15 0.39
N ASN A 80 8.12 4.26 0.74
CA ASN A 80 8.00 5.46 -0.11
C ASN A 80 7.30 5.27 -1.48
N PHE A 81 6.31 4.39 -1.59
CA PHE A 81 5.54 4.20 -2.83
C PHE A 81 4.84 5.47 -3.37
N PHE A 82 4.57 6.44 -2.49
CA PHE A 82 3.95 7.72 -2.84
C PHE A 82 4.94 8.72 -3.45
N LEU A 83 6.25 8.46 -3.40
CA LEU A 83 7.24 9.33 -4.01
C LEU A 83 7.35 9.00 -5.51
N PRO A 84 7.09 9.97 -6.40
CA PRO A 84 7.13 9.75 -7.85
C PRO A 84 8.56 9.64 -8.41
N ASP A 85 9.58 10.00 -7.62
CA ASP A 85 10.98 9.98 -8.04
C ASP A 85 11.64 8.62 -7.74
N ALA A 86 12.14 7.99 -8.82
CA ALA A 86 12.80 6.69 -8.80
C ALA A 86 14.12 6.68 -8.02
N GLU A 87 14.73 7.84 -7.70
CA GLU A 87 15.95 7.89 -6.90
C GLU A 87 15.73 7.56 -5.41
N THR A 88 14.49 7.68 -4.91
CA THR A 88 14.16 7.43 -3.49
C THR A 88 12.91 6.58 -3.25
N GLY A 89 12.26 6.10 -4.32
CA GLY A 89 11.09 5.22 -4.32
C GLY A 89 10.97 4.44 -5.65
N GLU A 90 10.00 3.51 -5.77
CA GLU A 90 9.86 2.66 -6.97
C GLU A 90 9.22 3.34 -8.20
N GLY A 91 8.79 4.61 -8.09
CA GLY A 91 8.29 5.39 -9.22
C GLY A 91 7.03 4.78 -9.87
N LEU A 92 6.01 4.48 -9.07
CA LEU A 92 4.78 3.83 -9.53
C LEU A 92 3.88 4.79 -10.33
N LYS A 93 3.19 4.25 -11.34
CA LYS A 93 2.08 4.95 -11.99
C LYS A 93 0.94 5.13 -10.98
N ASN A 94 0.21 6.24 -11.08
CA ASN A 94 -0.92 6.52 -10.19
C ASN A 94 -1.97 5.39 -10.15
N LEU A 95 -2.24 4.75 -11.30
CA LEU A 95 -3.21 3.66 -11.38
C LEU A 95 -2.72 2.43 -10.60
N ASP A 96 -1.45 2.03 -10.78
CA ASP A 96 -0.86 0.89 -10.06
C ASP A 96 -0.80 1.16 -8.55
N TYR A 97 -0.42 2.39 -8.17
CA TYR A 97 -0.42 2.81 -6.77
C TYR A 97 -1.82 2.78 -6.15
N ALA A 98 -2.88 3.13 -6.90
CA ALA A 98 -4.25 3.10 -6.39
C ALA A 98 -4.67 1.68 -5.95
N TYR A 99 -4.25 0.64 -6.68
CA TYR A 99 -4.50 -0.75 -6.28
C TYR A 99 -3.74 -1.13 -5.01
N ILE A 100 -2.46 -0.75 -4.92
CA ILE A 100 -1.63 -1.04 -3.74
C ILE A 100 -2.14 -0.31 -2.50
N ALA A 101 -2.53 0.96 -2.65
CA ALA A 101 -3.06 1.79 -1.57
C ALA A 101 -4.42 1.29 -1.04
N ALA A 102 -5.18 0.52 -1.82
CA ALA A 102 -6.43 -0.08 -1.35
C ALA A 102 -6.22 -1.25 -0.37
N GLU A 103 -5.02 -1.84 -0.35
CA GLU A 103 -4.68 -2.93 0.58
C GLU A 103 -4.09 -2.42 1.90
N LEU A 104 -3.42 -1.25 1.89
CA LEU A 104 -2.77 -0.62 3.05
C LEU A 104 -3.77 -0.09 4.08
#